data_AF-A0A7Y5K660-F1
#
_entry.id   AF-A0A7Y5K660-F1
#
_cell.length_a   1.000
_cell.length_b   1.000
_cell.length_c   1.000
_cell.angle_alpha   90.00
_cell.angle_beta   90.00
_cell.angle_gamma   90.00
#
_symmetry.space_group_name_H-M   'P 1'
#
loop_
_entity.id
_entity.type
_entity.pdbx_description
1 polymer ?
#
loop_
_entity_poly.entity_id
_entity_poly.type
_entity_poly.pdbx_seq_one_letter_code
_entity_poly.pdbx_strand_id
1 'polypeptide(L)' 'MKLLVALLALFFFFPAQLMAQAMNWCVLPQGRDLYAVHAIDQNTAIAVGEQGSIYRTTDAGKTWNVQIGVPKQDLRSIFF' A
#
# COMPACT_ATOMS: atom_id res chain seq x y z
N MET A 1 -43.44 -13.87 -4.41
CA MET A 1 -43.01 -12.90 -5.44
C MET A 1 -42.34 -11.65 -4.83
N LYS A 2 -43.03 -10.85 -3.99
CA LYS A 2 -42.47 -9.63 -3.36
C LYS A 2 -41.25 -9.86 -2.43
N LEU A 3 -41.25 -10.97 -1.69
CA LEU A 3 -40.14 -11.37 -0.80
C LEU A 3 -38.89 -11.90 -1.53
N LEU A 4 -39.07 -12.51 -2.71
CA LEU A 4 -37.96 -13.06 -3.50
C LEU A 4 -37.13 -11.94 -4.15
N VAL A 5 -37.80 -10.88 -4.62
CA VAL A 5 -37.16 -9.70 -5.23
C VAL A 5 -36.35 -8.92 -4.18
N ALA A 6 -36.85 -8.80 -2.95
CA ALA A 6 -36.13 -8.14 -1.86
C ALA A 6 -34.84 -8.90 -1.46
N LEU A 7 -34.89 -10.23 -1.43
CA LEU A 7 -33.72 -11.07 -1.11
C LEU A 7 -32.66 -11.04 -2.22
N LEU A 8 -33.09 -11.00 -3.49
CA LEU A 8 -32.17 -10.87 -4.63
C LEU A 8 -31.52 -9.48 -4.70
N ALA A 9 -32.25 -8.41 -4.36
CA ALA A 9 -31.70 -7.05 -4.28
C ALA A 9 -30.63 -6.92 -3.18
N LEU A 10 -30.83 -7.57 -2.03
CA LEU A 10 -29.83 -7.65 -0.96
C LEU A 10 -28.58 -8.41 -1.39
N PHE A 11 -28.73 -9.47 -2.18
CA PHE A 11 -27.60 -10.28 -2.68
C PHE A 11 -26.75 -9.59 -3.74
N PHE A 12 -27.32 -8.65 -4.51
CA PHE A 12 -26.59 -7.82 -5.47
C PHE A 12 -25.95 -6.56 -4.83
N PHE A 13 -26.48 -6.08 -3.69
CA PHE A 13 -25.94 -4.90 -3.01
C PHE A 13 -24.78 -5.23 -2.06
N PHE A 14 -24.74 -6.46 -1.53
CA PHE A 14 -23.72 -6.91 -0.57
C PHE A 14 -22.29 -7.12 -1.14
N PRO A 15 -22.09 -7.71 -2.33
CA PRO A 15 -20.73 -7.96 -2.83
C PRO A 15 -20.00 -6.68 -3.27
N ALA A 16 -20.72 -5.60 -3.61
CA ALA A 16 -20.11 -4.33 -3.98
C ALA A 16 -19.36 -3.66 -2.80
N GLN A 17 -19.83 -3.87 -1.57
CA GLN A 17 -19.15 -3.37 -0.36
C GLN A 17 -17.86 -4.15 -0.03
N LEU A 18 -17.76 -5.41 -0.48
CA LEU A 18 -16.54 -6.22 -0.35
C LEU A 18 -15.48 -5.91 -1.41
N MET A 19 -15.90 -5.33 -2.55
CA MET A 19 -14.99 -4.86 -3.60
C MET A 19 -14.45 -3.45 -3.32
N ALA A 20 -15.24 -2.63 -2.63
CA ALA A 20 -14.80 -1.34 -2.11
C ALA A 20 -14.08 -1.54 -0.77
N GLN A 21 -12.93 -2.21 -0.80
CA GLN A 21 -11.98 -2.07 0.29
C GLN A 21 -11.59 -0.60 0.32
N ALA A 22 -12.11 0.14 1.30
CA ALA A 22 -11.66 1.49 1.57
C ALA A 22 -10.13 1.45 1.58
N MET A 23 -9.50 2.28 0.75
CA MET A 23 -8.05 2.46 0.78
C MET A 23 -7.67 3.01 2.14
N ASN A 24 -7.53 2.12 3.12
CA ASN A 24 -6.93 2.42 4.39
C ASN A 24 -5.47 2.64 4.05
N TRP A 25 -5.11 3.90 3.84
CA TRP A 25 -3.73 4.31 3.72
C TRP A 25 -2.98 3.67 4.90
N CYS A 26 -2.17 2.66 4.61
CA CYS A 26 -1.27 2.09 5.59
C CYS A 26 -0.22 3.18 5.82
N VAL A 27 -0.46 4.02 6.83
CA VAL A 27 0.51 5.00 7.28
C VAL A 27 1.74 4.19 7.67
N LEU A 28 2.83 4.34 6.92
CA LEU A 28 4.08 3.67 7.23
C LEU A 28 4.45 3.99 8.68
N PRO A 29 4.92 3.00 9.46
CA PRO A 29 4.96 3.04 10.92
C PRO A 29 5.82 4.15 11.55
N GLN A 30 6.42 5.04 10.76
CA GLN A 30 7.32 6.07 11.27
C GLN A 30 6.96 7.52 10.89
N GLY A 31 5.95 7.76 10.04
CA GLY A 31 5.56 9.15 9.69
C GLY A 31 6.72 10.01 9.15
N ARG A 32 7.73 9.37 8.55
CA ARG A 32 8.94 10.01 8.04
C ARG A 32 8.75 10.43 6.60
N ASP A 33 9.40 11.54 6.24
CA ASP A 33 9.37 12.03 4.86
C ASP A 33 10.11 11.04 3.94
N LEU A 34 9.48 10.71 2.82
CA LEU A 34 10.08 9.93 1.74
C LEU A 34 10.53 10.88 0.64
N TYR A 35 11.77 10.74 0.20
CA TYR A 35 12.39 11.64 -0.76
C TYR A 35 12.47 11.04 -2.17
N ALA A 36 12.49 9.71 -2.29
CA ALA A 36 12.51 9.04 -3.57
C ALA A 36 11.79 7.69 -3.55
N VAL A 37 11.26 7.29 -4.71
CA VAL A 37 10.68 5.98 -4.97
C VAL A 37 11.11 5.49 -6.34
N HIS A 38 11.36 4.20 -6.49
CA HIS A 38 11.72 3.57 -7.75
C HIS A 38 11.00 2.23 -7.89
N ALA A 39 10.30 2.05 -9.01
CA ALA A 39 9.69 0.78 -9.40
C ALA A 39 10.72 -0.06 -10.16
N ILE A 40 11.03 -1.24 -9.63
CA ILE A 40 11.96 -2.20 -10.22
C ILE A 40 11.23 -3.04 -11.29
N ASP A 41 9.98 -3.44 -10.99
CA ASP A 41 9.11 -4.17 -11.90
C ASP A 41 7.62 -3.86 -11.56
N GLN A 42 6.68 -4.57 -12.19
CA GLN A 42 5.23 -4.35 -12.00
C GLN A 42 4.75 -4.56 -10.56
N ASN A 43 5.46 -5.36 -9.77
CA ASN A 43 5.10 -5.72 -8.40
C ASN A 43 6.08 -5.17 -7.36
N THR A 44 7.33 -4.91 -7.75
CA THR A 44 8.41 -4.53 -6.83
C THR A 44 8.77 -3.06 -6.93
N ALA A 45 8.80 -2.36 -5.79
CA ALA A 45 9.31 -1.00 -5.70
C ALA A 45 10.04 -0.76 -4.37
N ILE A 46 10.93 0.24 -4.36
CA ILE A 46 11.66 0.70 -3.19
C ILE A 46 11.38 2.19 -2.99
N ALA A 47 11.14 2.60 -1.75
CA ALA A 47 11.06 3.99 -1.35
C ALA A 47 12.08 4.29 -0.26
N VAL A 48 12.70 5.46 -0.31
CA VAL A 48 13.74 5.89 0.63
C VAL A 48 13.49 7.29 1.14
N GLY A 49 13.98 7.61 2.34
CA GLY A 49 13.70 8.89 2.97
C GLY A 49 14.52 9.18 4.23
N GLU A 50 13.91 9.96 5.12
CA GLU A 50 14.52 10.49 6.33
C GLU A 50 15.12 9.40 7.23
N GLN A 51 16.26 9.69 7.86
CA GLN A 51 16.87 8.85 8.91
C GLN A 51 17.06 7.36 8.52
N GLY A 52 17.49 7.10 7.27
CA GLY A 52 17.75 5.74 6.78
C GLY A 52 16.48 4.94 6.49
N SER A 53 15.34 5.60 6.32
CA SER A 53 14.09 4.96 5.95
C SER A 53 14.23 4.29 4.60
N ILE A 54 14.07 2.97 4.57
CA ILE A 54 13.97 2.18 3.34
C ILE A 54 12.73 1.29 3.47
N TYR A 55 11.87 1.36 2.47
CA TYR A 55 10.66 0.56 2.36
C TYR A 55 10.67 -0.20 1.05
N ARG A 56 10.22 -1.46 1.08
CA ARG A 56 10.07 -2.30 -0.11
C ARG A 56 8.69 -2.91 -0.20
N THR A 57 8.09 -2.84 -1.38
CA THR A 57 6.89 -3.59 -1.75
C THR A 57 7.25 -4.70 -2.74
N THR A 58 6.47 -5.78 -2.73
CA THR A 58 6.47 -6.85 -3.74
C THR A 58 5.07 -7.18 -4.23
N ASP A 59 4.11 -6.31 -3.96
CA ASP A 59 2.68 -6.48 -4.25
C ASP A 59 2.07 -5.22 -4.88
N ALA A 60 2.86 -4.55 -5.72
CA ALA A 60 2.50 -3.34 -6.45
C ALA A 60 2.09 -2.16 -5.54
N GLY A 61 2.75 -2.04 -4.39
CA GLY A 61 2.55 -0.93 -3.44
C GLY A 61 1.36 -1.10 -2.50
N LYS A 62 0.72 -2.28 -2.48
CA LYS A 62 -0.37 -2.56 -1.53
C LYS A 62 0.15 -2.66 -0.11
N THR A 63 1.30 -3.28 0.09
CA THR A 63 2.00 -3.35 1.38
C THR A 63 3.47 -3.00 1.24
N TRP A 64 4.04 -2.42 2.30
CA TRP A 64 5.42 -1.95 2.35
C TRP A 64 6.11 -2.48 3.60
N ASN A 65 7.24 -3.15 3.41
CA ASN A 65 8.06 -3.69 4.49
C ASN A 65 9.25 -2.77 4.75
N VAL A 66 9.42 -2.37 6.02
CA VAL A 66 10.59 -1.61 6.48
C VAL A 66 11.84 -2.48 6.36
N GLN A 67 12.88 -1.95 5.74
CA GLN A 67 14.21 -2.57 5.77
C GLN A 67 15.00 -2.02 6.97
N ILE A 68 15.55 -2.93 7.78
CA ILE A 68 16.29 -2.61 9.00
C ILE A 68 17.81 -2.71 8.78
N GLY A 69 18.60 -2.12 9.67
CA GLY A 69 20.06 -2.19 9.63
C GLY A 69 20.74 -1.15 8.74
N VAL A 70 19.98 -0.15 8.27
CA VAL A 70 20.50 0.96 7.47
C VAL A 70 20.99 2.08 8.41
N PRO A 71 22.15 2.71 8.14
CA PRO A 71 22.58 3.89 8.88
C PRO A 71 21.51 5.00 8.87
N LYS A 72 21.33 5.71 10.00
CA LYS A 72 20.34 6.79 10.15
C LYS A 72 20.77 8.08 9.44
N GLN A 73 20.92 8.00 8.13
CA GLN A 73 21.25 9.12 7.25
C GLN A 73 20.13 9.29 6.22
N ASP A 74 19.84 10.53 5.84
CA ASP A 74 18.79 10.79 4.86
C ASP A 74 19.17 10.23 3.49
N LEU A 75 18.25 9.46 2.91
CA LEU A 75 18.41 8.86 1.60
C LEU A 75 17.53 9.62 0.61
N ARG A 76 18.16 10.37 -0.30
CA ARG A 76 17.45 11.31 -1.19
C ARG A 76 17.22 10.81 -2.61
N SER A 77 17.88 9.74 -3.02
CA SER A 77 17.82 9.23 -4.39
C SER A 77 18.05 7.73 -4.44
N ILE A 78 17.56 7.11 -5.51
CA ILE A 78 17.77 5.70 -5.82
C ILE A 78 18.41 5.63 -7.22
N PHE A 79 19.47 4.84 -7.37
CA PHE A 79 20.19 4.63 -8.63
C PHE A 79 20.44 3.14 -8.85
N PHE A 80 20.36 2.67 -10.10
CA PHE A 80 20.56 1.27 -10.52
C PHE A 80 21.51 1.21 -11.72
#